data_AF-A0A3B8NTK3-F1
#
_entry.id   AF-A0A3B8NTK3-F1
#
_cell.length_a   1.000
_cell.length_b   1.000
_cell.length_c   1.000
_cell.angle_alpha   90.00
_cell.angle_beta   90.00
_cell.angle_gamma   90.00
#
_symmetry.space_group_name_H-M   'P 1'
#
loop_
_entity.id
_entity.type
_entity.pdbx_description
1 polymer ?
#
loop_
_entity_poly.entity_id
_entity_poly.type
_entity_poly.pdbx_seq_one_letter_code
_entity_poly.pdbx_strand_id
1 'polypeptide(L)'
;MAVHADMGLVTQIFREPDFYPLSGDMAIGHTRYSTSGSSELCNAQPLLVDGHFGQLALANNGNIINAAQLQKQLQDEWGCTFDSTTDSEVIAQMLAHTSEPTWEERIFTCMRQLEGAYSIVAQTKDTMIAARDPLGIRPLCLG
;
A
#
# COMPACT_ATOMS: atom_id res chain seq x y z
N MET A 1 -12.14 -4.29 6.51
CA MET A 1 -12.32 -3.80 5.12
C MET A 1 -12.43 -5.02 4.20
N ALA A 2 -13.04 -4.89 3.03
CA ALA A 2 -13.08 -5.97 2.04
C ALA A 2 -12.10 -5.66 0.89
N VAL A 3 -11.38 -6.66 0.42
CA VAL A 3 -10.43 -6.55 -0.70
C VAL A 3 -10.70 -7.67 -1.69
N HIS A 4 -10.76 -7.31 -2.97
CA HIS A 4 -10.79 -8.26 -4.08
C HIS A 4 -9.64 -7.91 -5.04
N ALA A 5 -8.70 -8.83 -5.19
CA ALA A 5 -7.54 -8.69 -6.06
C ALA A 5 -7.27 -10.05 -6.71
N ASP A 6 -7.02 -10.05 -8.01
CA ASP A 6 -6.72 -11.25 -8.78
C ASP A 6 -5.81 -10.93 -9.97
N MET A 7 -5.25 -11.97 -10.58
CA MET A 7 -4.41 -11.89 -11.76
C MET A 7 -5.24 -11.76 -13.03
N GLY A 8 -4.92 -10.76 -13.84
CA GLY A 8 -5.56 -10.53 -15.14
C GLY A 8 -5.89 -9.06 -15.38
N LEU A 9 -6.65 -8.82 -16.44
CA LEU A 9 -7.19 -7.49 -16.74
C LEU A 9 -8.37 -7.18 -15.81
N VAL A 10 -8.62 -5.89 -15.54
CA VAL A 10 -9.75 -5.43 -14.71
C VAL A 10 -11.08 -6.05 -15.14
N THR A 11 -11.31 -6.16 -16.46
CA THR A 11 -12.53 -6.72 -17.04
C THR A 11 -12.66 -8.24 -16.89
N GLN A 12 -11.57 -8.92 -16.55
CA GLN A 12 -11.54 -10.36 -16.31
C GLN A 12 -11.77 -10.67 -14.84
N ILE A 13 -11.17 -9.87 -13.95
CA ILE A 13 -11.14 -10.12 -12.49
C ILE A 13 -12.40 -9.64 -11.76
N PHE A 14 -13.11 -8.65 -12.30
CA PHE A 14 -14.32 -8.10 -11.69
C PHE A 14 -15.56 -8.48 -12.48
N ARG A 15 -16.44 -9.27 -11.85
CA ARG A 15 -17.81 -9.54 -12.28
C ARG A 15 -18.79 -8.91 -11.31
N GLU A 16 -20.04 -8.74 -11.74
CA GLU A 16 -21.10 -8.13 -10.92
C GLU A 16 -21.21 -8.72 -9.50
N PRO A 17 -21.11 -10.05 -9.29
CA PRO A 17 -21.15 -10.63 -7.94
C PRO A 17 -19.97 -10.25 -7.04
N ASP A 18 -18.80 -9.95 -7.62
CA ASP A 18 -17.59 -9.63 -6.87
C ASP A 18 -17.68 -8.25 -6.19
N PHE A 19 -18.61 -7.40 -6.64
CA PHE A 19 -18.85 -6.08 -6.04
C PHE A 19 -19.76 -6.14 -4.81
N TYR A 20 -20.58 -7.17 -4.63
CA TYR A 20 -21.48 -7.27 -3.48
C TYR A 20 -20.77 -7.22 -2.11
N PRO A 21 -19.63 -7.89 -1.89
CA PRO A 21 -18.89 -7.75 -0.64
C PRO A 21 -18.14 -6.40 -0.52
N LEU A 22 -17.88 -5.70 -1.64
CA LEU A 22 -17.15 -4.43 -1.70
C LEU A 22 -18.07 -3.24 -1.46
N SER A 23 -18.66 -3.19 -0.27
CA SER A 23 -19.57 -2.12 0.15
C SER A 23 -18.88 -1.05 1.01
N GLY A 24 -19.33 0.19 0.90
CA GLY A 24 -18.84 1.33 1.68
C GLY A 24 -18.78 2.63 0.87
N ASP A 25 -18.43 3.72 1.55
CA ASP A 25 -18.38 5.07 0.95
C ASP A 25 -16.97 5.47 0.46
N MET A 26 -15.96 4.61 0.68
CA MET A 26 -14.57 4.83 0.28
C MET A 26 -13.96 3.56 -0.28
N ALA A 27 -13.23 3.70 -1.38
CA ALA A 27 -12.48 2.62 -2.01
C ALA A 27 -11.18 3.12 -2.63
N ILE A 28 -10.19 2.24 -2.66
CA ILE A 28 -8.95 2.38 -3.44
C ILE A 28 -8.81 1.17 -4.37
N GLY A 29 -8.12 1.36 -5.49
CA GLY A 29 -7.88 0.30 -6.47
C GLY A 29 -6.51 0.44 -7.09
N HIS A 30 -5.99 -0.65 -7.66
CA HIS A 30 -4.69 -0.67 -8.29
C HIS A 30 -4.67 -1.61 -9.50
N THR A 31 -3.98 -1.20 -10.55
CA THR A 31 -3.64 -2.04 -11.70
C THR A 31 -2.13 -2.19 -11.75
N ARG A 32 -1.63 -3.42 -11.55
CA ARG A 32 -0.19 -3.66 -11.45
C ARG A 32 0.42 -3.94 -12.81
N TYR A 33 1.48 -3.20 -13.14
CA TYR A 33 2.46 -3.62 -14.13
C TYR A 33 3.63 -4.29 -13.38
N SER A 34 4.07 -5.46 -13.80
CA SER A 34 5.12 -6.20 -13.08
C SER A 34 6.49 -5.58 -13.31
N THR A 35 6.96 -4.72 -12.40
CA THR A 35 8.30 -4.10 -12.45
C THR A 35 9.28 -4.71 -11.44
N SER A 36 8.78 -5.04 -10.23
CA SER A 36 9.56 -5.59 -9.11
C SER A 36 8.75 -6.71 -8.43
N GLY A 37 9.41 -7.85 -8.13
CA GLY A 37 8.74 -9.08 -7.68
C GLY A 37 8.15 -9.89 -8.84
N SER A 38 7.87 -11.17 -8.59
CA SER A 38 7.24 -12.06 -9.57
C SER A 38 5.78 -11.66 -9.86
N SER A 39 5.22 -12.19 -10.93
CA SER A 39 3.81 -12.02 -11.30
C SER A 39 2.93 -12.96 -10.46
N GLU A 40 2.94 -12.77 -9.16
CA GLU A 40 2.22 -13.59 -8.17
C GLU A 40 1.06 -12.82 -7.55
N LEU A 41 0.03 -13.55 -7.15
CA LEU A 41 -1.16 -12.99 -6.52
C LEU A 41 -0.84 -12.24 -5.21
N CYS A 42 0.14 -12.72 -4.42
CA CYS A 42 0.56 -12.03 -3.19
C CYS A 42 1.14 -10.63 -3.42
N ASN A 43 1.54 -10.32 -4.65
CA ASN A 43 2.06 -9.01 -5.04
C ASN A 43 0.95 -8.11 -5.62
N ALA A 44 -0.29 -8.60 -5.74
CA ALA A 44 -1.43 -7.81 -6.19
C ALA A 44 -1.83 -6.81 -5.10
N GLN A 45 -2.18 -5.60 -5.53
CA GLN A 45 -2.58 -4.50 -4.65
C GLN A 45 -4.05 -4.16 -4.90
N PRO A 46 -4.77 -3.53 -3.94
CA PRO A 46 -4.28 -3.00 -2.67
C PRO A 46 -3.85 -4.08 -1.66
N LEU A 47 -2.74 -3.84 -0.97
CA LEU A 47 -2.29 -4.70 0.13
C LEU A 47 -3.07 -4.35 1.39
N LEU A 48 -3.63 -5.34 2.06
CA LEU A 48 -4.30 -5.17 3.35
C LEU A 48 -3.36 -5.63 4.47
N VAL A 49 -3.03 -4.73 5.39
CA VAL A 49 -2.21 -5.03 6.57
C VAL A 49 -2.95 -4.67 7.84
N ASP A 50 -2.73 -5.45 8.89
CA ASP A 50 -3.16 -5.14 10.25
C ASP A 50 -2.06 -4.32 10.96
N GLY A 51 -2.47 -3.29 11.70
CA GLY A 51 -1.56 -2.46 12.48
C GLY A 51 -2.15 -2.04 13.82
N HIS A 52 -1.39 -1.26 14.59
CA HIS A 52 -1.79 -0.82 15.93
C HIS A 52 -3.09 0.01 15.94
N PHE A 53 -3.41 0.68 14.83
CA PHE A 53 -4.59 1.55 14.66
C PHE A 53 -5.69 0.90 13.80
N GLY A 54 -5.61 -0.42 13.64
CA GLY A 54 -6.53 -1.20 12.81
C GLY A 54 -5.99 -1.46 11.41
N GLN A 55 -6.90 -1.85 10.53
CA GLN A 55 -6.59 -2.24 9.15
C GLN A 55 -6.26 -1.05 8.26
N LEU A 56 -5.25 -1.24 7.42
CA LEU A 56 -4.81 -0.29 6.39
C LEU A 56 -4.73 -1.02 5.05
N ALA A 57 -5.42 -0.49 4.04
CA ALA A 57 -5.20 -0.88 2.65
C ALA A 57 -4.24 0.11 1.98
N LEU A 58 -3.28 -0.37 1.19
CA LEU A 58 -2.31 0.49 0.50
C LEU A 58 -2.12 0.09 -0.97
N ALA A 59 -2.14 1.11 -1.84
CA ALA A 59 -1.78 1.03 -3.24
C ALA A 59 -0.63 2.01 -3.54
N ASN A 60 0.38 1.58 -4.29
CA ASN A 60 1.57 2.34 -4.61
C ASN A 60 1.92 2.20 -6.10
N ASN A 61 2.11 3.34 -6.76
CA ASN A 61 2.72 3.45 -8.07
C ASN A 61 4.13 4.03 -7.91
N GLY A 62 5.14 3.18 -7.95
CA GLY A 62 6.48 3.62 -7.61
C GLY A 62 7.52 2.51 -7.56
N ASN A 63 8.72 2.91 -7.15
CA ASN A 63 9.76 2.00 -6.71
C ASN A 63 10.50 2.63 -5.52
N ILE A 64 10.56 1.93 -4.39
CA ILE A 64 11.35 2.33 -3.22
C ILE A 64 12.73 1.67 -3.29
N ILE A 65 13.76 2.49 -3.41
CA ILE A 65 15.14 2.07 -3.63
C ILE A 65 15.71 1.41 -2.36
N ASN A 66 15.41 1.96 -1.19
CA ASN A 66 15.88 1.45 0.10
C ASN A 66 14.92 0.43 0.73
N ALA A 67 13.99 -0.17 -0.03
CA ALA A 67 12.99 -1.11 0.47
C ALA A 67 13.60 -2.29 1.23
N ALA A 68 14.68 -2.90 0.73
CA ALA A 68 15.32 -4.04 1.37
C ALA A 68 15.95 -3.69 2.73
N GLN A 69 16.50 -2.47 2.86
CA GLN A 69 17.03 -1.97 4.12
C GLN A 69 15.89 -1.77 5.13
N LEU A 70 14.83 -1.09 4.70
CA LEU A 70 13.66 -0.81 5.53
C LEU A 70 12.98 -2.11 5.96
N GLN A 71 12.79 -3.08 5.05
CA GLN A 71 12.22 -4.39 5.36
C GLN A 71 12.99 -5.08 6.49
N LYS A 72 14.33 -5.08 6.42
CA LYS A 72 15.16 -5.67 7.46
C LYS A 72 14.99 -4.95 8.80
N GLN A 73 14.94 -3.61 8.79
CA GLN A 73 14.70 -2.83 10.01
C GLN A 73 13.34 -3.17 10.64
N LEU A 74 12.29 -3.31 9.83
CA LEU A 74 10.95 -3.67 10.30
C LEU A 74 10.90 -5.09 10.89
N GLN A 75 11.63 -6.03 10.29
CA GLN A 75 11.78 -7.39 10.81
C GLN A 75 12.54 -7.40 12.15
N ASP A 76 13.66 -6.69 12.22
CA ASP A 76 14.56 -6.68 13.39
C ASP A 76 13.97 -5.90 14.58
N GLU A 77 13.32 -4.76 14.32
CA GLU A 77 12.84 -3.84 15.38
C GLU A 77 11.39 -4.10 15.78
N TRP A 78 10.50 -4.42 14.83
CA TRP A 78 9.06 -4.53 15.06
C TRP A 78 8.53 -5.96 14.91
N GLY A 79 9.37 -6.90 14.47
CA GLY A 79 8.97 -8.29 14.27
C GLY A 79 7.97 -8.48 13.13
N CYS A 80 7.91 -7.55 12.17
CA CYS A 80 7.00 -7.64 11.03
C CYS A 80 7.34 -8.85 10.14
N THR A 81 6.30 -9.57 9.72
CA THR A 81 6.41 -10.61 8.69
C THR A 81 5.98 -10.04 7.34
N PHE A 82 6.52 -10.61 6.26
CA PHE A 82 6.26 -10.18 4.89
C PHE A 82 5.82 -11.38 4.06
N ASP A 83 4.68 -11.26 3.40
CA ASP A 83 4.09 -12.29 2.55
C ASP A 83 4.35 -12.04 1.06
N SER A 84 4.59 -10.78 0.68
CA SER A 84 4.90 -10.36 -0.68
C SER A 84 6.40 -10.08 -0.86
N THR A 85 6.78 -9.85 -2.11
CA THR A 85 8.15 -9.42 -2.48
C THR A 85 8.18 -7.97 -2.94
N THR A 86 7.13 -7.21 -2.65
CA THR A 86 6.97 -5.85 -3.15
C THR A 86 7.44 -4.83 -2.12
N ASP A 87 8.03 -3.76 -2.64
CA ASP A 87 8.31 -2.54 -1.87
C ASP A 87 7.05 -1.91 -1.25
N SER A 88 5.89 -2.19 -1.83
CA SER A 88 4.61 -1.66 -1.41
C SER A 88 4.18 -2.23 -0.06
N GLU A 89 4.54 -3.48 0.24
CA GLU A 89 4.31 -4.07 1.57
C GLU A 89 5.21 -3.43 2.64
N VAL A 90 6.44 -3.06 2.29
CA VAL A 90 7.32 -2.30 3.19
C VAL A 90 6.65 -1.00 3.59
N ILE A 91 6.11 -0.24 2.64
CA ILE A 91 5.38 1.00 2.93
C ILE A 91 4.16 0.73 3.82
N ALA A 92 3.38 -0.30 3.49
CA ALA A 92 2.17 -0.66 4.25
C ALA A 92 2.51 -1.01 5.70
N GLN A 93 3.52 -1.86 5.91
CA GLN A 93 4.00 -2.26 7.24
C GLN A 93 4.55 -1.06 8.02
N MET A 94 5.32 -0.17 7.38
CA MET A 94 5.81 1.08 7.99
C MET A 94 4.67 1.94 8.54
N LEU A 95 3.64 2.16 7.72
CA LEU A 95 2.52 3.03 8.07
C LEU A 95 1.64 2.43 9.17
N ALA A 96 1.44 1.11 9.11
CA ALA A 96 0.67 0.34 10.08
C ALA A 96 1.33 0.25 11.48
N HIS A 97 2.66 0.23 11.54
CA HIS A 97 3.41 -0.09 12.78
C HIS A 97 4.20 1.07 13.38
N THR A 98 4.39 2.19 12.67
CA THR A 98 4.97 3.43 13.22
C THR A 98 4.31 3.80 14.56
N SER A 99 5.04 4.46 15.47
CA SER A 99 4.55 4.83 16.81
C SER A 99 3.72 6.13 16.86
N GLU A 100 3.74 6.94 15.80
CA GLU A 100 3.09 8.25 15.77
C GLU A 100 1.57 8.16 16.01
N PRO A 101 0.96 9.10 16.74
CA PRO A 101 -0.42 8.96 17.20
C PRO A 101 -1.47 9.21 16.11
N THR A 102 -1.13 9.93 15.04
CA THR A 102 -2.07 10.25 13.94
C THR A 102 -1.61 9.69 12.59
N TRP A 103 -2.56 9.41 11.69
CA TRP A 103 -2.26 8.98 10.32
C TRP A 103 -1.43 10.00 9.53
N GLU A 104 -1.63 11.29 9.79
CA GLU A 104 -0.86 12.38 9.20
C GLU A 104 0.62 12.34 9.62
N GLU A 105 0.89 12.25 10.93
CA GLU A 105 2.28 12.13 11.42
C GLU A 105 2.92 10.82 10.96
N ARG A 106 2.15 9.72 10.93
CA ARG A 106 2.62 8.43 10.41
C ARG A 106 3.08 8.54 8.96
N ILE A 107 2.26 9.10 8.07
CA ILE A 107 2.65 9.23 6.66
C ILE A 107 3.84 10.16 6.49
N PHE A 108 3.94 11.26 7.26
CA PHE A 108 5.13 12.11 7.24
C PHE A 108 6.40 11.37 7.69
N THR A 109 6.32 10.60 8.77
CA THR A 109 7.45 9.80 9.26
C THR A 109 7.87 8.73 8.27
N CYS A 110 6.91 8.08 7.59
CA CYS A 110 7.22 7.16 6.49
C CYS A 110 7.90 7.90 5.32
N MET A 111 7.31 8.99 4.83
CA MET A 111 7.83 9.74 3.68
C MET A 111 9.26 10.24 3.87
N ARG A 112 9.68 10.56 5.10
CA ARG A 112 11.05 10.97 5.44
C ARG A 112 12.08 9.85 5.34
N GLN A 113 11.65 8.60 5.41
CA GLN A 113 12.50 7.41 5.35
C GLN A 113 12.52 6.76 3.97
N LEU A 114 11.46 6.97 3.17
CA LEU A 114 11.35 6.39 1.84
C LEU A 114 12.28 7.10 0.85
N GLU A 115 13.15 6.33 0.21
CA GLU A 115 13.97 6.80 -0.91
C GLU A 115 13.47 6.20 -2.22
N GLY A 116 13.20 7.05 -3.21
CA GLY A 116 12.76 6.60 -4.53
C GLY A 116 11.65 7.48 -5.11
N ALA A 117 10.83 6.86 -5.96
CA ALA A 117 9.73 7.53 -6.65
C ALA A 117 8.43 6.82 -6.30
N TYR A 118 7.42 7.56 -5.85
CA TYR A 118 6.16 6.96 -5.39
C TYR A 118 4.98 7.91 -5.50
N SER A 119 3.83 7.33 -5.79
CA SER A 119 2.51 7.93 -5.57
C SER A 119 1.68 6.87 -4.86
N ILE A 120 1.31 7.18 -3.62
CA ILE A 120 0.67 6.26 -2.70
C ILE A 120 -0.76 6.74 -2.46
N VAL A 121 -1.69 5.80 -2.45
CA VAL A 121 -3.01 5.98 -1.86
C VAL A 121 -3.20 4.90 -0.83
N ALA A 122 -3.57 5.28 0.38
CA ALA A 122 -3.89 4.37 1.47
C ALA A 122 -5.28 4.68 2.03
N GLN A 123 -5.93 3.68 2.57
CA GLN A 123 -7.26 3.78 3.14
C GLN A 123 -7.33 3.03 4.46
N THR A 124 -7.92 3.67 5.46
CA THR A 124 -8.30 3.06 6.74
C THR A 124 -9.81 2.85 6.75
N LYS A 125 -10.39 2.52 7.92
CA LYS A 125 -11.85 2.45 8.07
C LYS A 125 -12.55 3.78 7.75
N ASP A 126 -11.93 4.90 8.08
CA ASP A 126 -12.57 6.22 8.14
C ASP A 126 -11.77 7.34 7.44
N THR A 127 -10.59 7.04 6.92
CA THR A 127 -9.67 8.04 6.36
C THR A 127 -9.07 7.54 5.04
N MET A 128 -8.95 8.43 4.06
CA MET A 128 -8.17 8.22 2.85
C MET A 128 -6.94 9.13 2.87
N ILE A 129 -5.78 8.55 2.58
CA ILE A 129 -4.48 9.21 2.60
C ILE A 129 -3.91 9.14 1.20
N ALA A 130 -3.41 10.25 0.67
CA ALA A 130 -2.72 10.29 -0.61
C ALA A 130 -1.40 11.06 -0.46
N ALA A 131 -0.30 10.48 -0.95
CA ALA A 131 1.04 11.02 -0.81
C ALA A 131 1.84 10.85 -2.11
N ARG A 132 2.76 11.80 -2.35
CA ARG A 132 3.64 11.81 -3.52
C ARG A 132 5.08 12.05 -3.08
N ASP A 133 6.03 11.44 -3.76
CA ASP A 133 7.45 11.67 -3.50
C ASP A 133 7.83 13.15 -3.64
N PRO A 134 8.86 13.64 -2.90
CA PRO A 134 9.22 15.06 -2.87
C PRO A 134 9.61 15.66 -4.23
N LEU A 135 10.06 14.81 -5.18
CA LEU A 135 10.46 15.23 -6.52
C LEU A 135 9.29 15.17 -7.52
N GLY A 136 8.14 14.64 -7.10
CA GLY A 136 6.96 14.49 -7.93
C GLY A 136 7.20 13.60 -9.15
N ILE A 137 7.97 12.52 -9.03
CA ILE A 137 8.35 11.69 -10.19
C ILE A 137 7.13 10.94 -10.74
N ARG A 138 6.34 10.33 -9.85
CA ARG A 138 5.13 9.59 -10.25
C ARG A 138 3.91 10.53 -10.23
N PRO A 139 2.98 10.43 -11.20
CA PRO A 139 1.84 11.33 -11.25
C PRO A 139 0.78 10.96 -10.21
N LEU A 140 0.20 11.99 -9.59
CA LEU A 140 -0.96 11.90 -8.70
C LEU A 140 -1.80 13.17 -8.86
N CYS A 141 -3.11 13.02 -9.03
CA CYS A 141 -4.04 14.13 -9.23
C CYS A 141 -5.23 13.99 -8.28
N LEU A 142 -5.79 15.13 -7.86
CA LEU A 142 -6.99 15.23 -7.02
C LEU A 142 -8.05 16.02 -7.79
N GLY A 143 -9.32 15.59 -7.70
CA GLY A 143 -10.45 16.20 -8.40
C GLY A 143 -11.78 15.96 -7.70
#